data_AF-A0A3D0WAT1-F1
#
_entry.id   AF-A0A3D0WAT1-F1
#
_cell.length_a   1.000
_cell.length_b   1.000
_cell.length_c   1.000
_cell.angle_alpha   90.00
_cell.angle_beta   90.00
_cell.angle_gamma   90.00
#
_symmetry.space_group_name_H-M   'P 1'
#
loop_
_entity.id
_entity.type
_entity.pdbx_description
1 polymer ?
#
loop_
_entity_poly.entity_id
_entity_poly.type
_entity_poly.pdbx_seq_one_letter_code
_entity_poly.pdbx_strand_id
1 'polypeptide(L)'
;HLLRIDIPRCWDACTGHDAVRLWIDGKPVITDGGDGKSVEARHVFTDTAPHDFRLELAHTGEDEGIRLTWVAPAEAQRARAVAAAQGADAVVAFVGLSPAVEGEALQIEVPGFSGGDRTDIALPAAQQALLEAVKASGKPLVVVLLSGSAVAMEWAKTHADAVIAAWYPGEAGGTAIAEMLDGSVNPSGRLPVTFYARTRDLPAFVDYNMRERTYRYFSGTPLWGFGHGRSYTRFDYGAVTALAAIRAGEPLTVTARLTNAGDRAGEEVVQAYLIAPDSLNRIGSFNDPVLRHSLVGFQRIALQPGKSGEVRFTLDPRALSTVDVAGDRAVRAGAYRLFVGGGQPGMAAGQEVRFTIAGEQGLPK
;
A
#
# COMPACT_ATOMS: atom_id res chain seq x y z
N HIS A 1 -33.77 11.97 -2.26
CA HIS A 1 -32.45 12.21 -1.64
C HIS A 1 -32.36 11.40 -0.35
N LEU A 2 -31.33 10.57 -0.16
CA LEU A 2 -31.20 9.73 1.03
C LEU A 2 -30.39 10.47 2.10
N LEU A 3 -30.93 10.53 3.31
CA LEU A 3 -30.22 10.94 4.53
C LEU A 3 -30.01 9.70 5.39
N ARG A 4 -28.75 9.36 5.66
CA ARG A 4 -28.35 8.37 6.67
C ARG A 4 -28.13 9.10 8.00
N ILE A 5 -28.66 8.54 9.06
CA ILE A 5 -28.48 9.00 10.43
C ILE A 5 -27.76 7.90 11.18
N ASP A 6 -26.65 8.22 11.83
CA ASP A 6 -25.91 7.32 12.71
C ASP A 6 -25.56 8.02 14.03
N ILE A 7 -25.60 7.28 15.13
CA ILE A 7 -25.19 7.71 16.47
C ILE A 7 -23.91 6.94 16.79
N PRO A 8 -22.72 7.51 16.50
CA PRO A 8 -21.47 6.82 16.76
C PRO A 8 -21.28 6.69 18.27
N ARG A 9 -21.31 5.44 18.75
CA ARG A 9 -21.14 5.14 20.16
C ARG A 9 -19.67 5.17 20.54
N CYS A 10 -19.43 5.52 21.80
CA CYS A 10 -18.13 5.42 22.42
C CYS A 10 -17.54 3.99 22.34
N TRP A 11 -16.22 3.91 22.33
CA TRP A 11 -15.46 2.68 22.12
C TRP A 11 -15.20 1.94 23.44
N ASP A 12 -15.83 0.76 23.61
CA ASP A 12 -15.75 -0.24 24.72
C ASP A 12 -15.74 0.32 26.17
N ALA A 13 -16.39 -0.40 27.10
CA ALA A 13 -16.45 -0.05 28.53
C ALA A 13 -17.08 1.32 28.90
N CYS A 14 -17.95 1.88 28.06
CA CYS A 14 -18.65 3.12 28.37
C CYS A 14 -19.61 2.98 29.54
N THR A 15 -19.67 4.02 30.37
CA THR A 15 -20.55 4.03 31.55
C THR A 15 -21.98 4.47 31.25
N GLY A 16 -22.22 5.04 30.07
CA GLY A 16 -23.54 5.44 29.57
C GLY A 16 -23.51 5.96 28.13
N HIS A 17 -24.69 6.00 27.50
CA HIS A 17 -24.88 6.47 26.14
C HIS A 17 -25.81 7.69 26.09
N ASP A 18 -25.64 8.53 25.07
CA ASP A 18 -26.46 9.70 24.84
C ASP A 18 -27.84 9.34 24.32
N ALA A 19 -28.86 10.03 24.83
CA ALA A 19 -30.21 9.96 24.28
C ALA A 19 -30.32 10.94 23.10
N VAL A 20 -30.84 10.44 21.98
CA VAL A 20 -30.93 11.18 20.72
C VAL A 20 -32.32 11.02 20.12
N ARG A 21 -32.97 12.13 19.77
CA ARG A 21 -34.25 12.10 19.06
C ARG A 21 -34.23 13.09 17.90
N LEU A 22 -34.59 12.62 16.72
CA LEU A 22 -34.68 13.43 15.52
C LEU A 22 -36.09 13.34 14.95
N TRP A 23 -36.67 14.48 14.62
CA TRP A 23 -37.87 14.59 13.80
C TRP A 23 -37.57 15.34 12.50
N ILE A 24 -38.20 14.88 11.43
CA ILE A 24 -38.21 15.55 10.13
C ILE A 24 -39.68 15.80 9.76
N ASP A 25 -40.04 17.06 9.51
CA ASP A 25 -41.42 17.52 9.28
C ASP A 25 -42.39 17.06 10.38
N GLY A 26 -41.94 17.16 11.63
CA GLY A 26 -42.70 16.73 12.82
C GLY A 26 -42.83 15.22 13.01
N LYS A 27 -42.31 14.39 12.09
CA LYS A 27 -42.34 12.93 12.19
C LYS A 27 -41.05 12.38 12.80
N PRO A 28 -41.11 11.51 13.82
CA PRO A 28 -39.91 10.93 14.41
C PRO A 28 -39.19 10.04 13.40
N VAL A 29 -37.88 10.23 13.28
CA VAL A 29 -36.98 9.47 12.39
C VAL A 29 -36.07 8.55 13.19
N ILE A 30 -35.51 9.05 14.30
CA ILE A 30 -34.77 8.24 15.28
C ILE A 30 -35.19 8.66 16.68
N THR A 31 -35.36 7.69 17.56
CA THR A 31 -35.71 7.91 18.98
C THR A 31 -34.93 6.92 19.82
N ASP A 32 -33.74 7.32 20.24
CA ASP A 32 -32.88 6.54 21.11
C ASP A 32 -32.89 7.14 22.53
N GLY A 33 -33.14 6.30 23.52
CA GLY A 33 -33.21 6.71 24.92
C GLY A 33 -31.88 6.66 25.67
N GLY A 34 -30.76 6.42 24.98
CA GLY A 34 -29.48 6.08 25.60
C GLY A 34 -29.36 4.59 25.93
N ASP A 35 -30.20 3.72 25.34
CA ASP A 35 -30.15 2.26 25.56
C ASP A 35 -29.27 1.52 24.53
N GLY A 36 -28.73 2.25 23.56
CA GLY A 36 -27.83 1.71 22.54
C GLY A 36 -28.52 0.89 21.44
N LYS A 37 -29.85 0.81 21.39
CA LYS A 37 -30.55 -0.09 20.46
C LYS A 37 -30.97 0.56 19.15
N SER A 38 -31.20 1.87 19.14
CA SER A 38 -31.70 2.60 17.97
C SER A 38 -30.66 3.60 17.48
N VAL A 39 -29.53 3.09 17.00
CA VAL A 39 -28.34 3.90 16.67
C VAL A 39 -28.22 4.30 15.20
N GLU A 40 -29.09 3.78 14.34
CA GLU A 40 -29.10 4.12 12.92
C GLU A 40 -30.51 4.33 12.39
N ALA A 41 -30.67 5.26 11.45
CA ALA A 41 -31.90 5.45 10.69
C ALA A 41 -31.62 5.92 9.25
N ARG A 42 -32.61 5.77 8.37
CA ARG A 42 -32.56 6.26 6.99
C ARG A 42 -33.84 7.03 6.70
N HIS A 43 -33.70 8.19 6.07
CA HIS A 43 -34.82 9.00 5.61
C HIS A 43 -34.66 9.34 4.13
N VAL A 44 -35.72 9.13 3.34
CA VAL A 44 -35.72 9.42 1.90
C VAL A 44 -36.63 10.61 1.64
N PHE A 45 -36.03 11.72 1.21
CA PHE A 45 -36.75 12.90 0.73
C PHE A 45 -37.21 12.70 -0.71
N THR A 46 -38.46 13.07 -1.00
CA THR A 46 -39.10 12.97 -2.31
C THR A 46 -38.91 14.20 -3.18
N ASP A 47 -38.46 15.30 -2.61
CA ASP A 47 -38.30 16.59 -3.26
C ASP A 47 -37.07 17.34 -2.70
N THR A 48 -36.92 18.58 -3.12
CA THR A 48 -35.83 19.49 -2.73
C THR A 48 -36.34 20.73 -1.99
N ALA A 49 -37.58 20.71 -1.49
CA ALA A 49 -38.13 21.81 -0.72
C ALA A 49 -37.45 21.88 0.66
N PRO A 50 -37.53 23.02 1.35
CA PRO A 50 -37.12 23.10 2.75
C PRO A 50 -37.92 22.12 3.62
N HIS A 51 -37.24 21.41 4.52
CA HIS A 51 -37.82 20.48 5.49
C HIS A 51 -37.44 20.90 6.91
N ASP A 52 -38.35 20.70 7.86
CA ASP A 52 -38.13 21.07 9.26
C ASP A 52 -37.39 19.96 10.02
N PHE A 53 -36.28 20.30 10.65
CA PHE A 53 -35.51 19.40 11.50
C PHE A 53 -35.67 19.80 12.97
N ARG A 54 -36.04 18.86 13.82
CA ARG A 54 -35.96 19.01 15.28
C ARG A 54 -35.03 17.93 15.83
N LEU A 55 -33.95 18.36 16.48
CA LEU A 55 -33.00 17.47 17.16
C LEU A 55 -33.05 17.74 18.66
N GLU A 56 -33.28 16.68 19.44
CA GLU A 56 -33.06 16.66 20.88
C GLU A 56 -31.88 15.74 21.16
N LEU A 57 -30.84 16.25 21.81
CA LEU A 57 -29.64 15.52 22.23
C LEU A 57 -29.42 15.77 23.71
N ALA A 58 -29.35 14.70 24.50
CA ALA A 58 -28.87 14.75 25.87
C ALA A 58 -27.46 14.14 25.91
N HIS A 59 -26.45 15.02 25.91
CA HIS A 59 -25.05 14.61 25.99
C HIS A 59 -24.67 14.35 27.45
N THR A 60 -24.82 13.11 27.88
CA THR A 60 -24.59 12.65 29.26
C THR A 60 -23.67 11.44 29.34
N GLY A 61 -23.46 10.76 28.22
CA GLY A 61 -22.54 9.64 28.06
C GLY A 61 -21.24 10.09 27.39
N GLU A 62 -20.54 9.11 26.83
CA GLU A 62 -19.21 9.28 26.24
C GLU A 62 -19.25 9.24 24.70
N ASP A 63 -20.45 9.24 24.11
CA ASP A 63 -20.67 9.09 22.67
C ASP A 63 -20.15 10.29 21.85
N GLU A 64 -19.91 10.07 20.55
CA GLU A 64 -19.41 11.10 19.63
C GLU A 64 -20.52 12.04 19.10
N GLY A 65 -21.77 11.83 19.54
CA GLY A 65 -22.94 12.61 19.16
C GLY A 65 -23.80 11.95 18.06
N ILE A 66 -24.34 12.76 17.15
CA ILE A 66 -25.19 12.32 16.03
C ILE A 66 -24.60 12.80 14.70
N ARG A 67 -24.58 11.90 13.71
CA ARG A 67 -24.15 12.20 12.34
C ARG A 67 -25.33 12.16 11.39
N LEU A 68 -25.48 13.23 10.60
CA LEU A 68 -26.47 13.37 9.53
C LEU A 68 -25.74 13.40 8.19
N THR A 69 -25.83 12.33 7.42
CA THR A 69 -25.06 12.15 6.18
C THR A 69 -25.98 12.08 4.96
N TRP A 70 -25.88 13.07 4.07
CA TRP A 70 -26.52 12.99 2.76
C TRP A 70 -25.80 11.98 1.86
N VAL A 71 -26.52 10.95 1.42
CA VAL A 71 -26.02 9.91 0.53
C VAL A 71 -26.54 10.21 -0.88
N ALA A 72 -25.65 10.71 -1.73
CA ALA A 72 -25.98 10.92 -3.13
C ALA A 72 -26.02 9.58 -3.90
N PRO A 73 -26.95 9.39 -4.85
CA PRO A 73 -27.02 8.17 -5.63
C PRO A 73 -25.74 7.96 -6.47
N ALA A 74 -25.19 6.75 -6.42
CA ALA A 74 -23.94 6.42 -7.10
C ALA A 74 -24.02 6.65 -8.63
N GLU A 75 -25.15 6.35 -9.27
CA GLU A 75 -25.35 6.61 -10.70
C GLU A 75 -25.27 8.10 -11.03
N ALA A 76 -25.93 8.96 -10.25
CA ALA A 76 -25.89 10.40 -10.47
C ALA A 76 -24.48 10.97 -10.29
N GLN A 77 -23.74 10.49 -9.29
CA GLN A 77 -22.33 10.89 -9.07
C GLN A 77 -21.44 10.46 -10.24
N ARG A 78 -21.59 9.21 -10.72
CA ARG A 78 -20.83 8.69 -11.85
C ARG A 78 -21.16 9.42 -13.15
N ALA A 79 -22.45 9.65 -13.44
CA ALA A 79 -22.87 10.42 -14.62
C ALA A 79 -22.26 11.83 -14.62
N ARG A 80 -22.25 12.50 -13.45
CA ARG A 80 -21.57 13.80 -13.30
C ARG A 80 -20.07 13.71 -13.55
N ALA A 81 -19.40 12.68 -13.04
CA ALA A 81 -17.97 12.48 -13.28
C ALA A 81 -17.64 12.24 -14.77
N VAL A 82 -18.46 11.43 -15.47
CA VAL A 82 -18.32 11.20 -16.91
C VAL A 82 -18.52 12.49 -17.71
N ALA A 83 -19.56 13.28 -17.38
CA ALA A 83 -19.79 14.57 -18.03
C ALA A 83 -18.61 15.54 -17.84
N ALA A 84 -18.03 15.59 -16.63
CA ALA A 84 -16.85 16.39 -16.35
C ALA A 84 -15.62 15.90 -17.16
N ALA A 85 -15.42 14.59 -17.25
CA ALA A 85 -14.31 13.99 -18.00
C ALA A 85 -14.39 14.30 -19.51
N GLN A 86 -15.57 14.33 -20.11
CA GLN A 86 -15.75 14.64 -21.54
C GLN A 86 -15.17 16.01 -21.92
N GLY A 87 -15.32 17.00 -21.03
CA GLY A 87 -14.80 18.36 -21.22
C GLY A 87 -13.36 18.59 -20.79
N ALA A 88 -12.67 17.57 -20.25
CA ALA A 88 -11.30 17.69 -19.73
C ALA A 88 -10.25 17.16 -20.73
N ASP A 89 -9.01 17.61 -20.60
CA ASP A 89 -7.88 17.06 -21.37
C ASP A 89 -7.32 15.78 -20.75
N ALA A 90 -7.46 15.64 -19.43
CA ALA A 90 -7.07 14.45 -18.65
C ALA A 90 -7.93 14.33 -17.39
N VAL A 91 -8.00 13.13 -16.83
CA VAL A 91 -8.70 12.83 -15.58
C VAL A 91 -7.67 12.42 -14.52
N VAL A 92 -7.71 13.07 -13.36
CA VAL A 92 -6.99 12.64 -12.15
C VAL A 92 -8.01 12.09 -11.17
N ALA A 93 -8.06 10.77 -11.03
CA ALA A 93 -9.02 10.08 -10.18
C ALA A 93 -8.38 9.70 -8.84
N PHE A 94 -8.87 10.32 -7.76
CA PHE A 94 -8.49 9.99 -6.39
C PHE A 94 -9.40 8.87 -5.88
N VAL A 95 -8.82 7.72 -5.58
CA VAL A 95 -9.51 6.50 -5.15
C VAL A 95 -8.74 5.82 -4.02
N GLY A 96 -9.33 4.83 -3.38
CA GLY A 96 -8.68 3.98 -2.40
C GLY A 96 -9.54 3.71 -1.19
N LEU A 97 -8.94 3.85 -0.01
CA LEU A 97 -9.53 3.59 1.29
C LEU A 97 -9.60 4.88 2.10
N SER A 98 -10.12 4.78 3.32
CA SER A 98 -10.14 5.89 4.27
C SER A 98 -10.10 5.34 5.70
N PRO A 99 -9.82 6.19 6.70
CA PRO A 99 -9.90 5.80 8.11
C PRO A 99 -11.29 5.29 8.54
N ALA A 100 -12.35 5.54 7.75
CA ALA A 100 -13.68 5.00 8.01
C ALA A 100 -13.81 3.50 7.70
N VAL A 101 -12.87 2.93 6.93
CA VAL A 101 -12.85 1.50 6.58
C VAL A 101 -11.51 0.82 6.90
N GLU A 102 -10.47 1.59 7.19
CA GLU A 102 -9.15 1.10 7.54
C GLU A 102 -8.72 1.72 8.87
N GLY A 103 -9.08 1.05 9.96
CA GLY A 103 -8.82 1.49 11.33
C GLY A 103 -8.74 0.28 12.26
N GLU A 104 -8.18 0.50 13.45
CA GLU A 104 -8.04 -0.55 14.45
C GLU A 104 -9.42 -0.96 14.99
N ALA A 105 -9.72 -2.26 14.92
CA ALA A 105 -10.89 -2.89 15.52
C ALA A 105 -12.27 -2.29 15.14
N LEU A 106 -12.38 -1.56 14.02
CA LEU A 106 -13.65 -0.94 13.59
C LEU A 106 -14.81 -1.93 13.60
N GLN A 107 -16.00 -1.46 13.96
CA GLN A 107 -17.25 -2.24 13.91
C GLN A 107 -18.08 -1.78 12.70
N ILE A 108 -17.63 -2.16 11.50
CA ILE A 108 -18.28 -1.80 10.25
C ILE A 108 -18.75 -3.04 9.48
N GLU A 109 -19.85 -2.89 8.77
CA GLU A 109 -20.39 -3.90 7.87
C GLU A 109 -20.38 -3.34 6.43
N VAL A 110 -19.23 -3.46 5.79
CA VAL A 110 -19.00 -3.02 4.40
C VAL A 110 -18.50 -4.22 3.59
N PRO A 111 -19.02 -4.48 2.37
CA PRO A 111 -18.53 -5.56 1.53
C PRO A 111 -17.00 -5.49 1.34
N GLY A 112 -16.31 -6.62 1.57
CA GLY A 112 -14.85 -6.69 1.54
C GLY A 112 -14.17 -6.43 2.89
N PHE A 113 -14.94 -6.21 3.96
CA PHE A 113 -14.44 -5.97 5.31
C PHE A 113 -15.14 -6.89 6.33
N SER A 114 -14.45 -7.17 7.43
CA SER A 114 -14.95 -7.86 8.63
C SER A 114 -14.48 -7.05 9.82
N GLY A 115 -15.30 -6.09 10.26
CA GLY A 115 -14.83 -5.03 11.13
C GLY A 115 -13.77 -4.16 10.42
N GLY A 116 -12.66 -3.86 11.09
CA GLY A 116 -11.54 -3.12 10.50
C GLY A 116 -10.65 -3.93 9.54
N ASP A 117 -10.78 -5.26 9.53
CA ASP A 117 -9.96 -6.14 8.69
C ASP A 117 -10.55 -6.33 7.29
N ARG A 118 -9.69 -6.47 6.29
CA ARG A 118 -10.12 -6.69 4.89
C ARG A 118 -10.26 -8.17 4.57
N THR A 119 -11.45 -8.56 4.10
CA THR A 119 -11.73 -9.88 3.52
C THR A 119 -11.49 -9.90 2.00
N ASP A 120 -11.43 -8.73 1.36
CA ASP A 120 -11.01 -8.55 -0.02
C ASP A 120 -10.05 -7.36 -0.15
N ILE A 121 -8.90 -7.55 -0.79
CA ILE A 121 -7.90 -6.49 -0.97
C ILE A 121 -8.14 -5.63 -2.23
N ALA A 122 -9.14 -5.97 -3.04
CA ALA A 122 -9.49 -5.22 -4.25
C ALA A 122 -9.93 -3.79 -3.94
N LEU A 123 -9.74 -2.89 -4.91
CA LEU A 123 -10.36 -1.56 -4.86
C LEU A 123 -11.89 -1.72 -4.73
N PRO A 124 -12.56 -0.95 -3.84
CA PRO A 124 -14.01 -1.06 -3.70
C PRO A 124 -14.75 -0.94 -5.03
N ALA A 125 -15.70 -1.85 -5.29
CA ALA A 125 -16.33 -2.01 -6.60
C ALA A 125 -16.95 -0.72 -7.16
N ALA A 126 -17.54 0.12 -6.31
CA ALA A 126 -18.09 1.41 -6.72
C ALA A 126 -17.04 2.36 -7.31
N GLN A 127 -15.81 2.33 -6.78
CA GLN A 127 -14.69 3.14 -7.26
C GLN A 127 -14.10 2.53 -8.54
N GLN A 128 -14.03 1.20 -8.66
CA GLN A 128 -13.65 0.57 -9.92
C GLN A 128 -14.64 0.92 -11.04
N ALA A 129 -15.95 0.86 -10.79
CA ALA A 129 -16.97 1.24 -11.76
C ALA A 129 -16.88 2.73 -12.17
N LEU A 130 -16.47 3.61 -11.24
CA LEU A 130 -16.17 5.01 -11.56
C LEU A 130 -14.98 5.11 -12.52
N LEU A 131 -13.86 4.41 -12.23
CA LEU A 131 -12.67 4.41 -13.09
C LEU A 131 -12.96 3.89 -14.50
N GLU A 132 -13.71 2.81 -14.61
CA GLU A 132 -14.15 2.23 -15.88
C GLU A 132 -14.99 3.25 -16.69
N ALA A 133 -15.97 3.88 -16.04
CA ALA A 133 -16.85 4.85 -16.68
C ALA A 133 -16.09 6.10 -17.17
N VAL A 134 -15.18 6.65 -16.37
CA VAL A 134 -14.39 7.81 -16.80
C VAL A 134 -13.35 7.43 -17.86
N LYS A 135 -12.74 6.24 -17.81
CA LYS A 135 -11.82 5.78 -18.86
C LYS A 135 -12.52 5.59 -20.20
N ALA A 136 -13.79 5.20 -20.20
CA ALA A 136 -14.60 5.07 -21.43
C ALA A 136 -14.79 6.40 -22.18
N SER A 137 -14.50 7.56 -21.56
CA SER A 137 -14.46 8.86 -22.25
C SER A 137 -13.28 9.01 -23.22
N GLY A 138 -12.31 8.10 -23.18
CA GLY A 138 -11.11 8.13 -24.03
C GLY A 138 -10.02 9.10 -23.57
N LYS A 139 -10.22 9.80 -22.44
CA LYS A 139 -9.24 10.72 -21.88
C LYS A 139 -8.09 9.96 -21.18
N PRO A 140 -6.88 10.53 -21.15
CA PRO A 140 -5.82 10.07 -20.27
C PRO A 140 -6.32 10.01 -18.82
N LEU A 141 -6.10 8.88 -18.16
CA LEU A 141 -6.51 8.59 -16.80
C LEU A 141 -5.29 8.39 -15.91
N VAL A 142 -5.11 9.29 -14.95
CA VAL A 142 -4.17 9.15 -13.85
C VAL A 142 -4.94 8.73 -12.61
N VAL A 143 -4.56 7.60 -12.02
CA VAL A 143 -5.19 7.08 -10.80
C VAL A 143 -4.28 7.35 -9.60
N VAL A 144 -4.80 8.08 -8.62
CA VAL A 144 -4.12 8.37 -7.35
C VAL A 144 -4.76 7.51 -6.26
N LEU A 145 -4.01 6.52 -5.78
CA LEU A 145 -4.41 5.63 -4.70
C LEU A 145 -4.04 6.25 -3.34
N LEU A 146 -5.07 6.48 -2.53
CA LEU A 146 -4.97 6.88 -1.12
C LEU A 146 -5.35 5.69 -0.24
N SER A 147 -4.41 5.13 0.51
CA SER A 147 -4.65 3.98 1.39
C SER A 147 -3.54 3.82 2.42
N GLY A 148 -3.81 3.18 3.56
CA GLY A 148 -2.79 2.78 4.53
C GLY A 148 -2.19 1.40 4.22
N SER A 149 -2.84 0.61 3.37
CA SER A 149 -2.39 -0.72 2.97
C SER A 149 -2.38 -0.92 1.44
N ALA A 150 -1.81 -2.03 0.98
CA ALA A 150 -1.79 -2.38 -0.43
C ALA A 150 -3.21 -2.71 -0.93
N VAL A 151 -3.60 -2.14 -2.08
CA VAL A 151 -4.90 -2.37 -2.74
C VAL A 151 -4.67 -3.01 -4.10
N ALA A 152 -5.35 -4.12 -4.37
CA ALA A 152 -5.31 -4.79 -5.65
C ALA A 152 -6.08 -3.97 -6.71
N MET A 153 -5.36 -3.56 -7.76
CA MET A 153 -5.87 -2.68 -8.82
C MET A 153 -5.48 -3.22 -10.21
N GLU A 154 -5.73 -4.50 -10.45
CA GLU A 154 -5.36 -5.19 -11.71
C GLU A 154 -5.93 -4.49 -12.94
N TRP A 155 -7.19 -4.04 -12.85
CA TRP A 155 -7.82 -3.25 -13.90
C TRP A 155 -7.06 -1.94 -14.16
N ALA A 156 -6.76 -1.16 -13.13
CA ALA A 156 -6.10 0.14 -13.28
C ALA A 156 -4.66 -0.01 -13.79
N LYS A 157 -3.93 -1.05 -13.38
CA LYS A 157 -2.58 -1.34 -13.93
C LYS A 157 -2.59 -1.50 -15.46
N THR A 158 -3.70 -2.01 -16.01
CA THR A 158 -3.83 -2.31 -17.44
C THR A 158 -4.45 -1.15 -18.23
N HIS A 159 -5.35 -0.38 -17.61
CA HIS A 159 -6.19 0.61 -18.31
C HIS A 159 -5.88 2.06 -17.96
N ALA A 160 -5.28 2.34 -16.80
CA ALA A 160 -4.85 3.68 -16.47
C ALA A 160 -3.52 4.01 -17.17
N ASP A 161 -3.35 5.28 -17.53
CA ASP A 161 -2.14 5.78 -18.19
C ASP A 161 -1.03 6.03 -17.15
N ALA A 162 -1.40 6.31 -15.90
CA ALA A 162 -0.50 6.35 -14.76
C ALA A 162 -1.21 5.93 -13.46
N VAL A 163 -0.45 5.34 -12.53
CA VAL A 163 -0.91 4.99 -11.19
C VAL A 163 0.08 5.54 -10.16
N ILE A 164 -0.44 6.21 -9.15
CA ILE A 164 0.32 6.84 -8.06
C ILE A 164 -0.16 6.22 -6.76
N ALA A 165 0.74 5.65 -5.97
CA ALA A 165 0.47 5.27 -4.59
C ALA A 165 0.88 6.43 -3.67
N ALA A 166 -0.10 7.19 -3.19
CA ALA A 166 0.11 8.38 -2.35
C ALA A 166 -0.06 8.12 -0.85
N TRP A 167 -0.52 6.91 -0.48
CA TRP A 167 -0.79 6.51 0.90
C TRP A 167 -1.80 7.44 1.60
N TYR A 168 -1.65 7.68 2.90
CA TYR A 168 -2.23 8.84 3.57
C TYR A 168 -1.16 9.93 3.67
N PRO A 169 -1.16 10.94 2.77
CA PRO A 169 -0.02 11.81 2.54
C PRO A 169 0.11 12.98 3.53
N GLY A 170 -0.66 12.98 4.63
CA GLY A 170 -0.66 14.05 5.63
C GLY A 170 -1.27 15.38 5.14
N GLU A 171 -1.14 16.42 5.96
CA GLU A 171 -1.79 17.73 5.76
C GLU A 171 -1.37 18.46 4.48
N ALA A 172 -0.11 18.28 4.05
CA ALA A 172 0.44 18.87 2.83
C ALA A 172 0.32 17.95 1.60
N GLY A 173 -0.41 16.83 1.72
CA GLY A 173 -0.43 15.79 0.71
C GLY A 173 -1.00 16.23 -0.64
N GLY A 174 -1.99 17.14 -0.64
CA GLY A 174 -2.52 17.71 -1.88
C GLY A 174 -1.46 18.47 -2.68
N THR A 175 -0.64 19.28 -2.00
CA THR A 175 0.48 20.00 -2.60
C THR A 175 1.53 19.03 -3.16
N ALA A 176 1.93 18.03 -2.38
CA ALA A 176 2.92 17.05 -2.81
C ALA A 176 2.49 16.26 -4.07
N ILE A 177 1.19 15.91 -4.16
CA ILE A 177 0.64 15.23 -5.34
C ILE A 177 0.65 16.18 -6.55
N ALA A 178 0.26 17.45 -6.37
CA ALA A 178 0.24 18.43 -7.44
C ALA A 178 1.64 18.72 -8.01
N GLU A 179 2.63 18.97 -7.14
CA GLU A 179 4.03 19.20 -7.53
C GLU A 179 4.67 17.98 -8.20
N MET A 180 4.22 16.78 -7.86
CA MET A 180 4.64 15.58 -8.58
C MET A 180 3.98 15.53 -9.96
N LEU A 181 2.66 15.74 -10.04
CA LEU A 181 1.91 15.66 -11.31
C LEU A 181 2.38 16.66 -12.37
N ASP A 182 2.74 17.88 -11.96
CA ASP A 182 3.28 18.89 -12.88
C ASP A 182 4.79 18.71 -13.17
N GLY A 183 5.44 17.80 -12.44
CA GLY A 183 6.85 17.46 -12.60
C GLY A 183 7.82 18.42 -11.92
N SER A 184 7.34 19.35 -11.07
CA SER A 184 8.17 20.17 -10.18
C SER A 184 9.01 19.29 -9.25
N VAL A 185 8.45 18.16 -8.81
CA VAL A 185 9.14 17.12 -8.06
C VAL A 185 9.18 15.82 -8.85
N ASN A 186 10.38 15.28 -9.07
CA ASN A 186 10.55 13.96 -9.67
C ASN A 186 10.29 12.86 -8.62
N PRO A 187 9.34 11.92 -8.84
CA PRO A 187 9.04 10.88 -7.87
C PRO A 187 10.23 9.94 -7.64
N SER A 188 10.48 9.64 -6.38
CA SER A 188 11.60 8.80 -5.92
C SER A 188 11.20 7.81 -4.80
N GLY A 189 9.90 7.60 -4.63
CA GLY A 189 9.34 6.64 -3.67
C GLY A 189 9.53 5.19 -4.14
N ARG A 190 9.66 4.27 -3.17
CA ARG A 190 9.70 2.81 -3.39
C ARG A 190 8.67 2.13 -2.52
N LEU A 191 7.97 1.13 -3.05
CA LEU A 191 6.93 0.42 -2.30
C LEU A 191 7.53 -0.33 -1.10
N PRO A 192 7.06 -0.08 0.13
CA PRO A 192 7.54 -0.79 1.33
C PRO A 192 6.87 -2.16 1.52
N VAL A 193 5.87 -2.48 0.69
CA VAL A 193 5.10 -3.73 0.72
C VAL A 193 4.90 -4.27 -0.68
N THR A 194 4.56 -5.56 -0.79
CA THR A 194 4.20 -6.18 -2.08
C THR A 194 2.71 -5.97 -2.34
N PHE A 195 2.38 -5.49 -3.53
CA PHE A 195 0.99 -5.40 -4.00
C PHE A 195 0.67 -6.70 -4.73
N TYR A 196 -0.16 -7.54 -4.12
CA TYR A 196 -0.67 -8.77 -4.72
C TYR A 196 -1.73 -8.45 -5.77
N ALA A 197 -1.89 -9.33 -6.76
CA ALA A 197 -2.90 -9.11 -7.79
C ALA A 197 -4.30 -9.35 -7.24
N ARG A 198 -4.47 -10.34 -6.35
CA ARG A 198 -5.77 -10.78 -5.85
C ARG A 198 -5.68 -11.31 -4.42
N THR A 199 -6.80 -11.28 -3.69
CA THR A 199 -6.90 -11.79 -2.32
C THR A 199 -6.45 -13.26 -2.19
N ARG A 200 -6.77 -14.09 -3.18
CA ARG A 200 -6.37 -15.52 -3.20
C ARG A 200 -4.86 -15.77 -3.30
N ASP A 201 -4.08 -14.75 -3.65
CA ASP A 201 -2.61 -14.86 -3.69
C ASP A 201 -2.01 -14.75 -2.28
N LEU A 202 -2.83 -14.35 -1.29
CA LEU A 202 -2.46 -14.32 0.13
C LEU A 202 -2.90 -15.61 0.82
N PRO A 203 -2.11 -16.12 1.78
CA PRO A 203 -2.56 -17.18 2.68
C PRO A 203 -3.76 -16.75 3.51
N ALA A 204 -4.45 -17.72 4.10
CA ALA A 204 -5.53 -17.46 5.05
C ALA A 204 -5.05 -16.56 6.20
N PHE A 205 -5.94 -15.72 6.71
CA PHE A 205 -5.62 -14.76 7.77
C PHE A 205 -5.06 -15.46 9.04
N VAL A 206 -5.58 -16.64 9.36
CA VAL A 206 -5.17 -17.45 10.52
C VAL A 206 -3.90 -18.29 10.29
N ASP A 207 -3.33 -18.27 9.07
CA ASP A 207 -2.12 -19.02 8.76
C ASP A 207 -0.87 -18.18 9.03
N TYR A 208 -0.10 -18.54 10.07
CA TYR A 208 1.12 -17.82 10.45
C TYR A 208 2.38 -18.30 9.72
N ASN A 209 2.27 -19.21 8.74
CA ASN A 209 3.39 -19.58 7.89
C ASN A 209 3.80 -18.41 6.96
N MET A 210 5.09 -18.32 6.62
CA MET A 210 5.64 -17.31 5.72
C MET A 210 5.47 -17.63 4.23
N ARG A 211 5.00 -18.83 3.86
CA ARG A 211 4.80 -19.24 2.47
C ARG A 211 3.81 -18.29 1.77
N GLU A 212 4.15 -17.90 0.55
CA GLU A 212 3.41 -16.88 -0.22
C GLU A 212 3.29 -15.50 0.45
N ARG A 213 3.97 -15.25 1.57
CA ARG A 213 3.99 -13.93 2.24
C ARG A 213 5.23 -13.15 1.89
N THR A 214 5.04 -11.86 1.67
CA THR A 214 6.08 -10.88 1.37
C THR A 214 6.83 -11.22 0.08
N TYR A 215 7.67 -10.30 -0.37
CA TYR A 215 8.52 -10.54 -1.53
C TYR A 215 9.55 -11.67 -1.34
N ARG A 216 9.85 -12.03 -0.09
CA ARG A 216 10.88 -13.02 0.26
C ARG A 216 10.43 -14.44 -0.07
N TYR A 217 9.13 -14.72 -0.02
CA TYR A 217 8.57 -16.07 -0.12
C TYR A 217 7.43 -16.19 -1.13
N PHE A 218 6.93 -15.08 -1.67
CA PHE A 218 5.91 -15.09 -2.72
C PHE A 218 6.47 -15.64 -4.03
N SER A 219 5.87 -16.73 -4.51
CA SER A 219 6.25 -17.42 -5.74
C SER A 219 5.48 -16.93 -6.97
N GLY A 220 4.36 -16.24 -6.76
CA GLY A 220 3.55 -15.64 -7.82
C GLY A 220 4.14 -14.36 -8.41
N THR A 221 3.40 -13.75 -9.35
CA THR A 221 3.75 -12.46 -9.95
C THR A 221 2.99 -11.34 -9.25
N PRO A 222 3.66 -10.41 -8.55
CA PRO A 222 2.98 -9.33 -7.88
C PRO A 222 2.46 -8.31 -8.90
N LEU A 223 1.40 -7.59 -8.50
CA LEU A 223 0.92 -6.44 -9.24
C LEU A 223 2.00 -5.34 -9.29
N TRP A 224 2.59 -5.05 -8.13
CA TRP A 224 3.85 -4.31 -8.02
C TRP A 224 4.66 -4.90 -6.87
N GLY A 225 5.92 -5.26 -7.13
CA GLY A 225 6.79 -5.85 -6.11
C GLY A 225 7.21 -4.85 -5.03
N PHE A 226 7.57 -5.35 -3.85
CA PHE A 226 8.36 -4.59 -2.87
C PHE A 226 9.55 -3.87 -3.53
N GLY A 227 9.88 -2.66 -3.08
CA GLY A 227 10.96 -1.87 -3.65
C GLY A 227 10.69 -1.33 -5.06
N HIS A 228 9.51 -1.55 -5.66
CA HIS A 228 9.16 -0.98 -6.95
C HIS A 228 8.87 0.53 -6.83
N GLY A 229 9.23 1.28 -7.87
CA GLY A 229 8.95 2.70 -8.00
C GLY A 229 9.43 3.19 -9.36
N ARG A 230 8.89 4.31 -9.83
CA ARG A 230 9.30 4.93 -11.09
C ARG A 230 9.72 6.37 -10.84
N SER A 231 10.47 6.90 -11.80
CA SER A 231 10.95 8.27 -11.85
C SER A 231 10.63 8.87 -13.22
N TYR A 232 10.58 10.19 -13.30
CA TYR A 232 10.57 10.92 -14.58
C TYR A 232 11.93 10.93 -15.29
N THR A 233 12.95 10.34 -14.67
CA THR A 233 14.22 10.01 -15.33
C THR A 233 14.49 8.50 -15.28
N ARG A 234 15.57 8.06 -15.91
CA ARG A 234 16.01 6.66 -15.92
C ARG A 234 17.42 6.55 -15.35
N PHE A 235 17.71 5.45 -14.66
CA PHE A 235 19.01 5.19 -14.07
C PHE A 235 19.60 3.90 -14.64
N ASP A 236 20.80 4.00 -15.19
CA ASP A 236 21.55 2.87 -15.74
C ASP A 236 22.54 2.37 -14.68
N TYR A 237 22.49 1.06 -14.42
CA TYR A 237 23.35 0.37 -13.46
C TYR A 237 24.59 -0.18 -14.15
N GLY A 238 25.76 0.33 -13.78
CA GLY A 238 27.06 -0.18 -14.18
C GLY A 238 27.49 -1.38 -13.34
N ALA A 239 28.70 -1.89 -13.60
CA ALA A 239 29.22 -3.08 -12.94
C ALA A 239 29.21 -2.96 -11.40
N VAL A 240 28.83 -4.05 -10.75
CA VAL A 240 28.88 -4.22 -9.30
C VAL A 240 30.16 -4.97 -8.95
N THR A 241 30.91 -4.46 -7.97
CA THR A 241 32.18 -5.04 -7.52
C THR A 241 32.08 -5.46 -6.06
N ALA A 242 32.53 -6.67 -5.77
CA ALA A 242 32.65 -7.23 -4.42
C ALA A 242 33.81 -8.23 -4.40
N LEU A 243 34.27 -8.64 -3.21
CA LEU A 243 35.21 -9.75 -3.09
C LEU A 243 34.55 -11.04 -3.60
N ALA A 244 35.32 -11.86 -4.32
CA ALA A 244 34.84 -13.16 -4.81
C ALA A 244 34.65 -14.19 -3.70
N ALA A 245 35.33 -14.02 -2.56
CA ALA A 245 35.21 -14.90 -1.40
C ALA A 245 35.46 -14.14 -0.09
N ILE A 246 34.77 -14.55 0.96
CA ILE A 246 34.94 -14.10 2.36
C ILE A 246 34.82 -15.30 3.32
N ARG A 247 35.30 -15.16 4.56
CA ARG A 247 35.01 -16.13 5.63
C ARG A 247 33.74 -15.75 6.38
N ALA A 248 33.05 -16.73 6.95
CA ALA A 248 31.92 -16.47 7.83
C ALA A 248 32.36 -15.55 9.00
N GLY A 249 31.62 -14.46 9.21
CA GLY A 249 31.93 -13.42 10.18
C GLY A 249 32.71 -12.22 9.64
N GLU A 250 33.24 -12.30 8.43
CA GLU A 250 33.80 -11.15 7.74
C GLU A 250 32.69 -10.35 7.03
N PRO A 251 32.76 -9.01 7.01
CA PRO A 251 31.82 -8.20 6.25
C PRO A 251 32.10 -8.28 4.75
N LEU A 252 31.04 -8.17 3.93
CA LEU A 252 31.18 -8.00 2.49
C LEU A 252 31.01 -6.52 2.12
N THR A 253 32.03 -5.92 1.51
CA THR A 253 31.87 -4.61 0.87
C THR A 253 31.45 -4.79 -0.57
N VAL A 254 30.38 -4.09 -0.97
CA VAL A 254 29.91 -4.03 -2.34
C VAL A 254 29.84 -2.59 -2.81
N THR A 255 30.34 -2.33 -4.01
CA THR A 255 30.30 -1.02 -4.66
C THR A 255 29.56 -1.15 -5.99
N ALA A 256 28.71 -0.17 -6.30
CA ALA A 256 27.99 -0.10 -7.57
C ALA A 256 28.00 1.34 -8.11
N ARG A 257 28.31 1.48 -9.40
CA ARG A 257 28.21 2.75 -10.11
C ARG A 257 26.87 2.82 -10.84
N LEU A 258 26.19 3.95 -10.76
CA LEU A 258 24.98 4.23 -11.54
C LEU A 258 25.06 5.59 -12.22
N THR A 259 24.32 5.75 -13.31
CA THR A 259 24.24 7.00 -14.07
C THR A 259 22.79 7.40 -14.26
N ASN A 260 22.46 8.66 -14.00
CA ASN A 260 21.19 9.21 -14.47
C ASN A 260 21.28 9.39 -15.98
N ALA A 261 20.62 8.51 -16.72
CA ALA A 261 20.69 8.46 -18.18
C ALA A 261 19.57 9.25 -18.84
N GLY A 262 18.63 9.84 -18.08
CA GLY A 262 17.58 10.70 -18.65
C GLY A 262 17.91 12.18 -18.59
N ASP A 263 16.91 13.00 -18.93
CA ASP A 263 17.05 14.44 -19.16
C ASP A 263 16.59 15.29 -17.95
N ARG A 264 16.21 14.63 -16.85
CA ARG A 264 15.73 15.27 -15.62
C ARG A 264 16.61 14.88 -14.44
N ALA A 265 16.86 15.82 -13.55
CA ALA A 265 17.42 15.51 -12.24
C ALA A 265 16.47 14.54 -11.50
N GLY A 266 17.03 13.64 -10.72
CA GLY A 266 16.22 12.67 -9.97
C GLY A 266 17.02 11.98 -8.87
N GLU A 267 16.28 11.35 -7.97
CA GLU A 267 16.85 10.51 -6.93
C GLU A 267 16.54 9.04 -7.21
N GLU A 268 17.56 8.20 -7.00
CA GLU A 268 17.45 6.75 -7.08
C GLU A 268 17.65 6.14 -5.69
N VAL A 269 16.86 5.12 -5.36
CA VAL A 269 17.03 4.28 -4.17
C VAL A 269 17.60 2.96 -4.64
N VAL A 270 18.92 2.86 -4.60
CA VAL A 270 19.64 1.65 -4.96
C VAL A 270 19.45 0.61 -3.86
N GLN A 271 19.01 -0.59 -4.25
CA GLN A 271 18.67 -1.68 -3.34
C GLN A 271 19.60 -2.87 -3.59
N ALA A 272 20.13 -3.46 -2.52
CA ALA A 272 20.97 -4.65 -2.55
C ALA A 272 20.20 -5.85 -1.98
N TYR A 273 20.07 -6.91 -2.78
CA TYR A 273 19.36 -8.14 -2.44
C TYR A 273 20.29 -9.33 -2.43
N LEU A 274 20.36 -10.02 -1.29
CA LEU A 274 21.10 -11.26 -1.13
C LEU A 274 20.24 -12.44 -1.54
N ILE A 275 20.81 -13.31 -2.37
CA ILE A 275 20.24 -14.58 -2.77
C ILE A 275 21.15 -15.67 -2.23
N ALA A 276 20.62 -16.46 -1.31
CA ALA A 276 21.34 -17.57 -0.69
C ALA A 276 21.40 -18.79 -1.63
N PRO A 277 22.36 -19.71 -1.42
CA PRO A 277 22.40 -20.99 -2.13
C PRO A 277 21.08 -21.77 -2.01
N ASP A 278 20.73 -22.54 -3.04
CA ASP A 278 19.48 -23.31 -3.06
C ASP A 278 19.32 -24.29 -1.88
N SER A 279 20.44 -24.80 -1.36
CA SER A 279 20.47 -25.66 -0.17
C SER A 279 20.01 -24.95 1.11
N LEU A 280 20.03 -23.62 1.14
CA LEU A 280 19.58 -22.79 2.27
C LEU A 280 18.22 -22.14 2.03
N ASN A 281 17.71 -22.19 0.79
CA ASN A 281 16.46 -21.54 0.42
C ASN A 281 15.24 -22.34 0.86
N ARG A 282 15.34 -23.67 0.97
CA ARG A 282 14.26 -24.54 1.45
C ARG A 282 14.47 -24.90 2.91
N ILE A 283 13.53 -24.49 3.75
CA ILE A 283 13.57 -24.68 5.19
C ILE A 283 12.66 -25.85 5.54
N GLY A 284 13.09 -27.11 5.32
CA GLY A 284 12.33 -28.30 5.75
C GLY A 284 11.61 -29.10 4.64
N SER A 285 10.31 -29.35 4.84
CA SER A 285 9.40 -30.14 4.00
C SER A 285 8.93 -29.41 2.73
N PHE A 286 8.24 -30.14 1.84
CA PHE A 286 7.72 -29.61 0.56
C PHE A 286 6.82 -28.37 0.71
N ASN A 287 6.14 -28.21 1.84
CA ASN A 287 5.23 -27.10 2.07
C ASN A 287 5.88 -25.86 2.71
N ASP A 288 7.18 -25.90 2.99
CA ASP A 288 7.84 -24.82 3.70
C ASP A 288 8.19 -23.63 2.80
N PRO A 289 8.29 -22.41 3.38
CA PRO A 289 8.64 -21.21 2.63
C PRO A 289 9.98 -21.38 1.92
N VAL A 290 10.00 -21.05 0.63
CA VAL A 290 11.25 -20.98 -0.13
C VAL A 290 11.74 -19.54 -0.12
N LEU A 291 12.85 -19.27 0.56
CA LEU A 291 13.47 -17.95 0.55
C LEU A 291 13.99 -17.66 -0.87
N ARG A 292 13.49 -16.60 -1.49
CA ARG A 292 13.90 -16.18 -2.84
C ARG A 292 15.10 -15.25 -2.78
N HIS A 293 14.98 -14.20 -1.97
CA HIS A 293 16.00 -13.19 -1.74
C HIS A 293 15.63 -12.32 -0.52
N SER A 294 16.61 -11.61 0.04
CA SER A 294 16.40 -10.66 1.15
C SER A 294 17.08 -9.33 0.85
N LEU A 295 16.38 -8.20 1.07
CA LEU A 295 17.00 -6.88 1.06
C LEU A 295 18.00 -6.81 2.21
N VAL A 296 19.26 -6.51 1.88
CA VAL A 296 20.38 -6.44 2.83
C VAL A 296 20.98 -5.04 2.94
N GLY A 297 20.54 -4.11 2.10
CA GLY A 297 20.91 -2.71 2.17
C GLY A 297 20.18 -1.88 1.13
N PHE A 298 20.02 -0.59 1.38
CA PHE A 298 19.58 0.38 0.40
C PHE A 298 20.24 1.73 0.64
N GLN A 299 20.48 2.49 -0.43
CA GLN A 299 21.06 3.82 -0.36
C GLN A 299 20.39 4.73 -1.38
N ARG A 300 20.05 5.95 -0.94
CA ARG A 300 19.50 6.99 -1.79
C ARG A 300 20.61 7.86 -2.34
N ILE A 301 20.52 8.21 -3.63
CA ILE A 301 21.48 9.09 -4.30
C ILE A 301 20.77 10.02 -5.28
N ALA A 302 21.07 11.31 -5.21
CA ALA A 302 20.58 12.32 -6.15
C ALA A 302 21.58 12.49 -7.29
N LEU A 303 21.11 12.48 -8.54
CA LEU A 303 21.97 12.63 -9.72
C LEU A 303 21.35 13.60 -10.72
N GLN A 304 22.18 14.52 -11.22
CA GLN A 304 21.85 15.38 -12.35
C GLN A 304 21.86 14.59 -13.67
N PRO A 305 21.17 15.07 -14.73
CA PRO A 305 21.19 14.43 -16.05
C PRO A 305 22.60 14.13 -16.55
N GLY A 306 22.83 12.91 -17.03
CA GLY A 306 24.12 12.43 -17.54
C GLY A 306 25.22 12.25 -16.49
N LYS A 307 24.95 12.50 -15.20
CA LYS A 307 25.95 12.32 -14.13
C LYS A 307 25.89 10.92 -13.54
N SER A 308 27.07 10.40 -13.21
CA SER A 308 27.23 9.15 -12.48
C SER A 308 27.52 9.40 -11.01
N GLY A 309 27.13 8.45 -10.18
CA GLY A 309 27.53 8.35 -8.78
C GLY A 309 27.87 6.91 -8.41
N GLU A 310 28.45 6.76 -7.23
CA GLU A 310 28.81 5.47 -6.65
C GLU A 310 28.07 5.28 -5.33
N VAL A 311 27.54 4.08 -5.11
CA VAL A 311 26.99 3.66 -3.82
C VAL A 311 27.83 2.51 -3.27
N ARG A 312 27.95 2.46 -1.94
CA ARG A 312 28.78 1.47 -1.24
C ARG A 312 27.98 0.88 -0.08
N PHE A 313 27.87 -0.44 -0.08
CA PHE A 313 27.27 -1.22 0.99
C PHE A 313 28.35 -1.97 1.76
N THR A 314 28.29 -1.94 3.09
CA THR A 314 29.06 -2.83 3.95
C THR A 314 28.07 -3.77 4.62
N LEU A 315 28.00 -5.01 4.12
CA LEU A 315 27.09 -6.03 4.62
C LEU A 315 27.78 -6.76 5.78
N ASP A 316 27.25 -6.59 6.98
CA ASP A 316 27.75 -7.28 8.17
C ASP A 316 27.32 -8.77 8.18
N PRO A 317 27.86 -9.59 9.10
CA PRO A 317 27.45 -10.98 9.22
C PRO A 317 25.95 -11.18 9.43
N ARG A 318 25.24 -10.24 10.08
CA ARG A 318 23.80 -10.37 10.30
C ARG A 318 23.03 -10.21 8.98
N ALA A 319 23.43 -9.27 8.13
CA ALA A 319 22.87 -9.08 6.79
C ALA A 319 23.12 -10.30 5.87
N LEU A 320 24.23 -11.02 6.09
CA LEU A 320 24.60 -12.22 5.33
C LEU A 320 24.01 -13.53 5.90
N SER A 321 23.27 -13.45 7.01
CA SER A 321 22.77 -14.62 7.73
C SER A 321 21.41 -15.11 7.25
N THR A 322 21.14 -16.40 7.48
CA THR A 322 19.83 -17.04 7.33
C THR A 322 19.36 -17.58 8.67
N VAL A 323 18.06 -17.86 8.79
CA VAL A 323 17.45 -18.52 9.96
C VAL A 323 16.85 -19.84 9.50
N ASP A 324 17.13 -20.93 10.20
CA ASP A 324 16.60 -22.26 9.89
C ASP A 324 15.32 -22.60 10.70
N VAL A 325 14.80 -23.83 10.51
CA VAL A 325 13.60 -24.35 11.19
C VAL A 325 13.70 -24.36 12.72
N ALA A 326 14.91 -24.46 13.28
CA ALA A 326 15.14 -24.46 14.73
C ALA A 326 15.21 -23.03 15.28
N GLY A 327 15.10 -22.02 14.41
CA GLY A 327 15.26 -20.62 14.76
C GLY A 327 16.71 -20.23 15.00
N ASP A 328 17.66 -21.03 14.48
CA ASP A 328 19.08 -20.74 14.64
C ASP A 328 19.56 -19.85 13.50
N ARG A 329 20.12 -18.69 13.89
CA ARG A 329 20.65 -17.70 12.96
C ARG A 329 22.13 -17.96 12.75
N ALA A 330 22.54 -18.10 11.49
CA ALA A 330 23.94 -18.27 11.15
C ALA A 330 24.28 -17.68 9.78
N VAL A 331 25.54 -17.24 9.64
CA VAL A 331 26.19 -17.11 8.33
C VAL A 331 26.67 -18.49 7.94
N ARG A 332 26.20 -19.00 6.80
CA ARG A 332 26.46 -20.37 6.34
C ARG A 332 27.37 -20.37 5.12
N ALA A 333 28.14 -21.43 4.95
CA ALA A 333 28.99 -21.58 3.77
C ALA A 333 28.16 -21.75 2.50
N GLY A 334 28.66 -21.25 1.36
CA GLY A 334 28.04 -21.50 0.07
C GLY A 334 28.32 -20.44 -0.99
N ALA A 335 27.73 -20.65 -2.17
CA ALA A 335 27.77 -19.71 -3.30
C ALA A 335 26.55 -18.77 -3.25
N TYR A 336 26.82 -17.51 -2.95
CA TYR A 336 25.81 -16.46 -2.85
C TYR A 336 25.81 -15.59 -4.10
N ARG A 337 24.67 -14.96 -4.34
CA ARG A 337 24.52 -13.91 -5.36
C ARG A 337 24.01 -12.65 -4.68
N LEU A 338 24.53 -11.51 -5.11
CA LEU A 338 24.05 -10.21 -4.67
C LEU A 338 23.59 -9.43 -5.90
N PHE A 339 22.32 -9.07 -5.93
CA PHE A 339 21.74 -8.21 -6.94
C PHE A 339 21.66 -6.78 -6.43
N VAL A 340 22.13 -5.80 -7.22
CA VAL A 340 22.05 -4.38 -6.90
C VAL A 340 21.30 -3.66 -8.02
N GLY A 341 20.18 -3.01 -7.71
CA GLY A 341 19.30 -2.40 -8.70
C GLY A 341 18.27 -1.43 -8.13
N GLY A 342 17.40 -0.92 -9.01
CA GLY A 342 16.32 0.03 -8.65
C GLY A 342 15.07 -0.63 -8.07
N GLY A 343 15.18 -1.91 -7.72
CA GLY A 343 14.10 -2.78 -7.26
C GLY A 343 14.62 -4.21 -7.09
N GLN A 344 13.70 -5.17 -6.95
CA GLN A 344 14.04 -6.57 -6.75
C GLN A 344 14.61 -7.26 -8.01
N PRO A 345 15.41 -8.33 -7.85
CA PRO A 345 15.90 -9.13 -8.98
C PRO A 345 14.73 -9.68 -9.83
N GLY A 346 14.87 -9.58 -11.15
CA GLY A 346 13.86 -10.01 -12.12
C GLY A 346 12.67 -9.05 -12.29
N MET A 347 12.59 -7.96 -11.54
CA MET A 347 11.52 -6.95 -11.63
C MET A 347 12.03 -5.53 -11.88
N ALA A 348 13.33 -5.30 -11.81
CA ALA A 348 13.97 -4.01 -12.05
C ALA A 348 15.32 -4.18 -12.75
N ALA A 349 15.80 -3.10 -13.37
CA ALA A 349 17.16 -3.03 -13.87
C ALA A 349 18.16 -3.07 -12.70
N GLY A 350 19.29 -3.74 -12.92
CA GLY A 350 20.34 -3.90 -11.95
C GLY A 350 21.42 -4.85 -12.45
N GLN A 351 22.40 -5.11 -11.60
CA GLN A 351 23.53 -6.00 -11.88
C GLN A 351 23.71 -7.00 -10.74
N GLU A 352 24.22 -8.17 -11.07
CA GLU A 352 24.47 -9.26 -10.12
C GLU A 352 25.98 -9.49 -10.00
N VAL A 353 26.44 -9.71 -8.76
CA VAL A 353 27.79 -10.23 -8.47
C VAL A 353 27.66 -11.54 -7.68
N ARG A 354 28.61 -12.45 -7.90
CA ARG A 354 28.68 -13.73 -7.19
C ARG A 354 29.86 -13.73 -6.24
N PHE A 355 29.69 -14.35 -5.08
CA PHE A 355 30.74 -14.54 -4.11
C PHE A 355 30.50 -15.82 -3.31
N THR A 356 31.54 -16.32 -2.65
CA THR A 356 31.44 -17.49 -1.77
C THR A 356 31.71 -17.11 -0.33
N ILE A 357 30.94 -17.69 0.60
CA ILE A 357 31.26 -17.66 2.02
C ILE A 357 31.86 -19.00 2.42
N ALA A 358 33.01 -18.97 3.11
CA ALA A 358 33.66 -20.15 3.67
C ALA A 358 33.47 -20.24 5.19
N GLY A 359 33.16 -21.45 5.69
CA GLY A 359 32.90 -21.69 7.10
C GLY A 359 31.48 -21.34 7.54
N GLU A 360 31.21 -21.48 8.83
CA GLU A 360 29.93 -21.15 9.45
C GLU A 360 30.15 -20.32 10.71
N GLN A 361 29.28 -19.34 10.94
CA GLN A 361 29.27 -18.55 12.16
C GLN A 361 27.84 -18.43 12.68
N GLY A 362 27.58 -19.06 13.83
CA GLY A 362 26.35 -18.81 14.58
C GLY A 362 26.29 -17.39 15.11
N LEU A 363 25.10 -16.79 15.06
CA LEU A 363 24.83 -15.44 15.55
C LEU A 363 23.82 -15.46 16.69
N PRO A 364 23.81 -14.45 17.58
CA PRO A 364 22.76 -14.29 18.58
C PRO A 364 21.36 -14.28 17.92
N LYS A 365 20.38 -14.84 18.62
CA LYS A 365 18.98 -14.92 18.17
C LYS A 365 18.37 -13.52 17.96
#